data_AF-A0A2M9NX16-F1
#
_entry.id   AF-A0A2M9NX16-F1
#
_cell.length_a   1.000
_cell.length_b   1.000
_cell.length_c   1.000
_cell.angle_alpha   90.00
_cell.angle_beta   90.00
_cell.angle_gamma   90.00
#
_symmetry.space_group_name_H-M   'P 1'
#
loop_
_entity.id
_entity.type
_entity.pdbx_description
1 polymer ?
#
loop_
_entity_poly.entity_id
_entity_poly.type
_entity_poly.pdbx_seq_one_letter_code
_entity_poly.pdbx_strand_id
1 'polypeptide(L)'
;MIFEENEHFVLEAASGLVYITVFLNGFSILDFNPVLLKFPQIMLEHVKDLKQALTEATGERIPVGRLKPMIELDMAEDKMSARVKLNCSETHLKESHSAIVGNILESLQKEHITDGILMNVLQNELTINDRKVIAIGKEPVHGKDAIITYFKRSERKPAVREDGKADYYDMSFLDEVKKGDWLGERIPPSSGEMGQLITGGLALPRKGKDKHLLYDKKTISPYEEDGKIVLRALIDGVVEFRDGKITVGAHLSIDGDVGIETGNIEFDGSVTVKGTVVDHFSVTATKDISILSELGISNVKEIKSKEGDVFIKGGIFGKGLSKVSAERNIFVKHANECHLTAGENIHIGSYSLGSFLKAKNIFTDEKKGKLIGGVIEAQAKVRAAIIGNRMQRKTVINVKGFNRNLIKDELNQTLLLYKSKIEQLELIKEKLEVYEMFLGEWTEVQHFQYEQTRKRLESMIAQIFQIDGKRKSIMDMLESKGEGEIMIGQMAFPDTRLQIKSLERKLNVMTKGTFYAENNHLHLE
;
A
#
# COMPACT_ATOMS: atom_id res chain seq x y z
N MET A 1 9.95 61.14 30.81
CA MET A 1 8.59 60.81 31.27
C MET A 1 8.70 60.35 32.71
N ILE A 2 8.04 61.02 33.64
CA ILE A 2 8.05 60.63 35.06
C ILE A 2 6.89 59.65 35.26
N PHE A 3 7.17 58.46 35.78
CA PHE A 3 6.17 57.42 36.08
C PHE A 3 5.64 57.57 37.50
N GLU A 4 6.55 57.82 38.45
CA GLU A 4 6.20 57.98 39.85
C GLU A 4 7.18 58.93 40.52
N GLU A 5 6.65 59.87 41.29
CA GLU A 5 7.40 60.79 42.12
C GLU A 5 6.74 60.75 43.50
N ASN A 6 7.51 60.35 44.51
CA ASN A 6 7.09 60.35 45.90
C ASN A 6 8.22 60.91 46.77
N GLU A 7 7.99 60.98 48.07
CA GLU A 7 8.97 61.54 49.02
C GLU A 7 10.29 60.75 49.03
N HIS A 8 10.29 59.48 48.59
CA HIS A 8 11.46 58.61 48.62
C HIS A 8 12.25 58.59 47.31
N PHE A 9 11.58 58.59 46.16
CA PHE A 9 12.22 58.47 44.86
C PHE A 9 11.41 59.10 43.71
N VAL A 10 12.14 59.41 42.63
CA VAL A 10 11.59 59.71 41.31
C VAL A 10 11.98 58.58 40.35
N LEU A 11 10.98 57.99 39.70
CA LEU A 11 11.12 56.99 38.66
C LEU A 11 10.75 57.62 37.32
N GLU A 12 11.72 57.73 36.42
CA GLU A 12 11.53 58.38 35.12
C GLU A 12 12.16 57.57 33.98
N ALA A 13 11.60 57.66 32.78
CA ALA A 13 12.29 57.20 31.57
C ALA A 13 12.77 58.35 30.70
N ALA A 14 13.97 58.19 30.17
CA ALA A 14 14.54 59.00 29.11
C ALA A 14 15.20 58.07 28.08
N SER A 15 14.96 58.33 26.79
CA SER A 15 15.58 57.60 25.67
C SER A 15 15.45 56.07 25.74
N GLY A 16 14.32 55.55 26.26
CA GLY A 16 14.03 54.10 26.37
C GLY A 16 14.63 53.39 27.59
N LEU A 17 15.45 54.10 28.38
CA LEU A 17 15.99 53.62 29.66
C LEU A 17 15.18 54.19 30.82
N VAL A 18 14.96 53.36 31.84
CA VAL A 18 14.28 53.72 33.09
C VAL A 18 15.35 54.03 34.13
N TYR A 19 15.23 55.20 34.75
CA TYR A 19 16.11 55.72 35.78
C TYR A 19 15.35 55.88 37.09
N ILE A 20 16.04 55.62 38.20
CA ILE A 20 15.56 55.96 39.53
C ILE A 20 16.51 56.97 40.16
N THR A 21 15.94 57.95 40.86
CA THR A 21 16.66 58.89 41.70
C THR A 21 16.05 58.82 43.09
N VAL A 22 16.82 58.41 44.10
CA VAL A 22 16.31 58.18 45.47
C VAL A 22 16.81 59.30 46.38
N PHE A 23 15.89 59.98 47.06
CA PHE A 23 16.16 61.15 47.91
C PHE A 23 16.11 60.85 49.41
N LEU A 24 15.32 59.86 49.84
CA LEU A 24 15.07 59.55 51.25
C LEU A 24 15.13 58.03 51.51
N ASN A 25 15.98 57.65 52.47
CA ASN A 25 16.14 56.26 52.91
C ASN A 25 14.86 55.71 53.57
N GLY A 26 14.61 54.41 53.41
CA GLY A 26 13.53 53.70 54.10
C GLY A 26 12.46 53.06 53.22
N PHE A 27 12.56 53.18 51.89
CA PHE A 27 11.65 52.50 50.96
C PHE A 27 12.12 51.06 50.67
N SER A 28 11.38 50.07 51.17
CA SER A 28 11.75 48.66 50.99
C SER A 28 11.60 48.23 49.53
N ILE A 29 12.47 47.34 49.06
CA ILE A 29 12.33 46.73 47.71
C ILE A 29 11.01 45.94 47.56
N LEU A 30 10.44 45.46 48.68
CA LEU A 30 9.13 44.80 48.69
C LEU A 30 7.99 45.77 48.37
N ASP A 31 8.12 47.03 48.82
CA ASP A 31 7.15 48.10 48.57
C ASP A 31 7.30 48.70 47.17
N PHE A 32 8.34 48.31 46.43
CA PHE A 32 8.55 48.65 45.03
C PHE A 32 7.78 47.74 44.06
N ASN A 33 7.38 46.54 44.49
CA ASN A 33 6.58 45.62 43.67
C ASN A 33 5.22 46.22 43.24
N PRO A 34 4.44 46.89 44.11
CA PRO A 34 3.21 47.61 43.72
C PRO A 34 3.43 48.65 42.63
N VAL A 35 4.57 49.36 42.64
CA VAL A 35 4.94 50.37 41.64
C VAL A 35 5.19 49.71 40.29
N LEU A 36 5.88 48.57 40.27
CA LEU A 36 6.09 47.77 39.05
C LEU A 36 4.79 47.17 38.50
N LEU A 37 3.85 46.77 39.37
CA LEU A 37 2.53 46.30 38.98
C LEU A 37 1.66 47.41 38.38
N LYS A 38 1.84 48.66 38.83
CA LYS A 38 1.15 49.84 38.28
C LYS A 38 1.69 50.21 36.90
N PHE A 39 2.98 49.96 36.64
CA PHE A 39 3.67 50.26 35.38
C PHE A 39 4.33 49.02 34.76
N PRO A 40 3.55 48.07 34.22
CA PRO A 40 4.08 46.82 33.64
C PRO A 40 4.97 47.00 32.39
N GLN A 41 5.09 48.23 31.89
CA GLN A 41 6.04 48.63 30.83
C GLN A 41 7.48 48.66 31.33
N ILE A 42 7.70 48.76 32.65
CA ILE A 42 9.04 48.87 33.24
C ILE A 42 9.62 47.47 33.38
N MET A 43 10.67 47.19 32.63
CA MET A 43 11.44 45.95 32.76
C MET A 43 12.75 46.23 33.50
N LEU A 44 12.86 45.74 34.73
CA LEU A 44 14.09 45.85 35.51
C LEU A 44 15.15 44.90 34.96
N GLU A 45 16.30 45.45 34.59
CA GLU A 45 17.49 44.67 34.18
C GLU A 45 18.57 44.73 35.28
N HIS A 46 18.59 45.81 36.06
CA HIS A 46 19.64 46.16 37.00
C HIS A 46 19.13 46.15 38.45
N VAL A 47 18.64 44.99 38.92
CA VAL A 47 18.02 44.85 40.26
C VAL A 47 19.01 45.13 41.41
N LYS A 48 20.31 44.86 41.19
CA LYS A 48 21.38 45.17 42.16
C LYS A 48 21.54 46.67 42.35
N ASP A 49 21.57 47.40 41.25
CA ASP A 49 21.76 48.84 41.23
C ASP A 49 20.54 49.56 41.79
N LEU A 50 19.33 49.03 41.54
CA LEU A 50 18.09 49.47 42.19
C LEU A 50 18.15 49.29 43.72
N LYS A 51 18.62 48.12 44.20
CA LYS A 51 18.73 47.86 45.64
C LYS A 51 19.75 48.79 46.31
N GLN A 52 20.86 49.06 45.62
CA GLN A 52 21.89 49.97 46.09
C GLN A 52 21.36 51.41 46.16
N ALA A 53 20.67 51.88 45.11
CA ALA A 53 20.04 53.19 45.07
C ALA A 53 19.04 53.40 46.23
N LEU A 54 18.21 52.40 46.52
CA LEU A 54 17.21 52.45 47.61
C LEU A 54 17.83 52.41 49.02
N THR A 55 19.08 51.92 49.15
CA THR A 55 19.77 51.79 50.45
C THR A 55 20.68 52.99 50.73
N GLU A 56 21.34 53.52 49.70
CA GLU A 56 22.34 54.59 49.85
C GLU A 56 21.72 56.00 49.71
N ALA A 57 20.56 56.14 49.03
CA ALA A 57 19.87 57.40 48.71
C ALA A 57 20.83 58.55 48.36
N THR A 58 21.74 58.27 47.42
CA THR A 58 22.79 59.21 46.99
C THR A 58 22.25 60.42 46.23
N GLY A 59 20.97 60.42 45.85
CA GLY A 59 20.37 61.43 44.97
C GLY A 59 20.88 61.35 43.52
N GLU A 60 21.64 60.32 43.18
CA GLU A 60 22.16 60.11 41.83
C GLU A 60 21.14 59.40 40.94
N ARG A 61 21.22 59.73 39.65
CA ARG A 61 20.33 59.18 38.62
C ARG A 61 20.86 57.86 38.10
N ILE A 62 20.27 56.75 38.55
CA ILE A 62 20.79 55.40 38.28
C ILE A 62 19.90 54.68 37.26
N PRO A 63 20.45 54.10 36.17
CA PRO A 63 19.67 53.30 35.24
C PRO A 63 19.28 51.95 35.88
N VAL A 64 17.99 51.66 35.93
CA VAL A 64 17.44 50.46 36.59
C VAL A 64 16.81 49.46 35.61
N GLY A 65 16.58 49.87 34.36
CA GLY A 65 16.04 48.98 33.34
C GLY A 65 15.65 49.68 32.05
N ARG A 66 14.76 49.04 31.28
CA ARG A 66 14.27 49.52 29.99
C ARG A 66 12.75 49.59 29.95
N LEU A 67 12.24 50.46 29.08
CA LEU A 67 10.81 50.57 28.81
C LEU A 67 10.40 49.63 27.68
N LYS A 68 9.46 48.72 27.96
CA LYS A 68 8.80 47.92 26.93
C LYS A 68 7.74 48.75 26.21
N PRO A 69 7.51 48.49 24.92
CA PRO A 69 6.37 49.07 24.24
C PRO A 69 5.07 48.62 24.92
N MET A 70 4.08 49.50 24.93
CA MET A 70 2.76 49.23 25.51
C MET A 70 2.05 48.07 24.80
N ILE A 71 2.33 47.89 23.51
CA ILE A 71 1.77 46.85 22.65
C ILE A 71 2.95 46.08 22.05
N GLU A 72 3.04 44.79 22.35
CA GLU A 72 3.94 43.85 21.68
C GLU A 72 3.12 43.04 20.69
N LEU A 73 3.43 43.17 19.39
CA LEU A 73 2.83 42.38 18.32
C LEU A 73 3.83 41.33 17.85
N ASP A 74 3.40 40.07 17.86
CA ASP A 74 4.17 38.94 17.35
C ASP A 74 3.42 38.32 16.17
N MET A 75 3.99 38.43 14.98
CA MET A 75 3.52 37.69 13.80
C MET A 75 4.23 36.34 13.72
N ALA A 76 3.48 35.28 13.42
CA ALA A 76 4.04 33.96 13.17
C ALA A 76 4.87 33.94 11.86
N GLU A 77 5.92 33.11 11.80
CA GLU A 77 6.82 33.02 10.63
C GLU A 77 6.08 32.65 9.33
N ASP A 78 5.02 31.84 9.45
CA ASP A 78 4.14 31.43 8.34
C ASP A 78 3.17 32.53 7.88
N LYS A 79 3.12 33.68 8.58
CA LYS A 79 2.20 34.80 8.36
C LYS A 79 0.72 34.37 8.39
N MET A 80 0.40 33.29 9.10
CA MET A 80 -0.96 32.77 9.25
C MET A 80 -1.64 33.29 10.52
N SER A 81 -0.89 33.79 11.49
CA SER A 81 -1.46 34.37 12.70
C SER A 81 -0.64 35.51 13.26
N ALA A 82 -1.32 36.46 13.91
CA ALA A 82 -0.69 37.49 14.72
C ALA A 82 -1.25 37.48 16.14
N ARG A 83 -0.37 37.67 17.11
CA ARG A 83 -0.69 37.73 18.54
C ARG A 83 -0.31 39.08 19.10
N VAL A 84 -1.10 39.56 20.05
CA VAL A 84 -0.79 40.78 20.81
C VAL A 84 -0.60 40.46 22.27
N LYS A 85 0.35 41.15 22.88
CA LYS A 85 0.54 41.22 24.32
C LYS A 85 0.49 42.68 24.75
N LEU A 86 -0.29 42.97 25.78
CA LEU A 86 -0.49 44.31 26.31
C LEU A 86 0.31 44.47 27.59
N ASN A 87 1.28 45.39 27.60
CA ASN A 87 2.04 45.76 28.79
C ASN A 87 1.39 47.00 29.44
N CYS A 88 0.14 46.89 29.89
CA CYS A 88 -0.59 47.98 30.58
C CYS A 88 -1.34 47.46 31.81
N SER A 89 -1.76 48.34 32.71
CA SER A 89 -2.55 47.96 33.89
C SER A 89 -4.02 47.71 33.53
N GLU A 90 -4.71 46.87 34.32
CA GLU A 90 -6.13 46.54 34.09
C GLU A 90 -7.05 47.76 34.13
N THR A 91 -6.72 48.74 34.99
CA THR A 91 -7.44 50.01 35.07
C THR A 91 -7.29 50.81 33.79
N HIS A 92 -6.07 50.89 33.25
CA HIS A 92 -5.80 51.63 32.03
C HIS A 92 -6.41 50.96 30.79
N LEU A 93 -6.47 49.63 30.76
CA LEU A 93 -7.17 48.88 29.71
C LEU A 93 -8.68 49.20 29.68
N LYS A 94 -9.32 49.32 30.85
CA LYS A 94 -10.76 49.64 30.95
C LYS A 94 -11.07 51.09 30.61
N GLU A 95 -10.26 52.03 31.09
CA GLU A 95 -10.48 53.47 30.90
C GLU A 95 -10.13 53.95 29.49
N SER A 96 -9.10 53.37 28.87
CA SER A 96 -8.58 53.78 27.56
C SER A 96 -8.76 52.71 26.48
N HIS A 97 -9.76 51.83 26.63
CA HIS A 97 -10.01 50.70 25.74
C HIS A 97 -10.04 51.12 24.25
N SER A 98 -10.79 52.17 23.92
CA SER A 98 -10.92 52.66 22.53
C SER A 98 -9.60 53.17 21.95
N ALA A 99 -8.75 53.81 22.78
CA ALA A 99 -7.44 54.30 22.33
C ALA A 99 -6.46 53.15 22.14
N ILE A 100 -6.52 52.12 22.99
CA ILE A 100 -5.66 50.93 22.90
C ILE A 100 -6.00 50.12 21.64
N VAL A 101 -7.29 49.91 21.35
CA VAL A 101 -7.71 49.24 20.11
C VAL A 101 -7.26 50.04 18.88
N GLY A 102 -7.39 51.37 18.90
CA GLY A 102 -6.87 52.24 17.83
C GLY A 102 -5.36 52.07 17.61
N ASN A 103 -4.57 52.08 18.69
CA ASN A 103 -3.12 51.88 18.64
C ASN A 103 -2.73 50.46 18.16
N ILE A 104 -3.52 49.43 18.49
CA ILE A 104 -3.33 48.07 17.97
C ILE A 104 -3.57 48.07 16.46
N LEU A 105 -4.66 48.68 15.98
CA LEU A 105 -4.97 48.76 14.55
C LEU A 105 -3.90 49.51 13.75
N GLU A 106 -3.38 50.63 14.27
CA GLU A 106 -2.25 51.34 13.65
C GLU A 106 -0.99 50.48 13.58
N SER A 107 -0.73 49.70 14.63
CA SER A 107 0.46 48.86 14.71
C SER A 107 0.32 47.62 13.81
N LEU A 108 -0.88 47.04 13.68
CA LEU A 108 -1.21 46.03 12.67
C LEU A 108 -0.99 46.56 11.25
N GLN A 109 -1.40 47.80 10.97
CA GLN A 109 -1.21 48.42 9.66
C GLN A 109 0.27 48.67 9.33
N LYS A 110 1.07 49.08 10.32
CA LYS A 110 2.53 49.24 10.18
C LYS A 110 3.24 47.92 9.87
N GLU A 111 2.76 46.82 10.46
CA GLU A 111 3.26 45.46 10.20
C GLU A 111 2.62 44.80 8.96
N HIS A 112 1.88 45.56 8.14
CA HIS A 112 1.20 45.09 6.93
C HIS A 112 0.17 43.97 7.15
N ILE A 113 -0.44 43.89 8.34
CA ILE A 113 -1.52 42.95 8.65
C ILE A 113 -2.85 43.60 8.25
N THR A 114 -3.39 43.21 7.10
CA THR A 114 -4.57 43.81 6.49
C THR A 114 -5.80 42.90 6.50
N ASP A 115 -5.59 41.59 6.61
CA ASP A 115 -6.65 40.57 6.49
C ASP A 115 -6.72 39.66 7.72
N GLY A 116 -7.89 39.06 7.93
CA GLY A 116 -8.10 38.07 8.99
C GLY A 116 -8.17 38.64 10.41
N ILE A 117 -8.36 39.96 10.57
CA ILE A 117 -8.41 40.63 11.87
C ILE A 117 -9.68 40.22 12.64
N LEU A 118 -9.49 39.71 13.86
CA LEU A 118 -10.54 39.26 14.76
C LEU A 118 -11.08 40.43 15.60
N MET A 119 -12.00 41.20 15.01
CA MET A 119 -12.58 42.39 15.66
C MET A 119 -13.31 42.07 16.97
N ASN A 120 -13.91 40.88 17.08
CA ASN A 120 -14.54 40.41 18.31
C ASN A 120 -13.54 40.27 19.47
N VAL A 121 -12.33 39.75 19.20
CA VAL A 121 -11.28 39.59 20.20
C VAL A 121 -10.74 40.95 20.63
N LEU A 122 -10.53 41.85 19.67
CA LEU A 122 -10.08 43.22 19.93
C LEU A 122 -11.09 44.04 20.75
N GLN A 123 -12.39 43.75 20.64
CA GLN A 123 -13.43 44.52 21.32
C GLN A 123 -13.79 43.99 22.70
N ASN A 124 -13.74 42.67 22.92
CA ASN A 124 -14.36 42.07 24.12
C ASN A 124 -13.44 41.14 24.91
N GLU A 125 -12.29 40.72 24.36
CA GLU A 125 -11.49 39.62 24.92
C GLU A 125 -10.01 39.96 25.12
N LEU A 126 -9.65 41.24 25.06
CA LEU A 126 -8.29 41.71 25.36
C LEU A 126 -7.98 41.51 26.85
N THR A 127 -6.86 40.84 27.11
CA THR A 127 -6.35 40.55 28.46
C THR A 127 -4.86 40.89 28.54
N ILE A 128 -4.40 41.35 29.71
CA ILE A 128 -3.03 41.84 29.91
C ILE A 128 -1.99 40.73 30.05
N ASN A 129 -2.39 39.56 30.55
CA ASN A 129 -1.43 38.51 30.92
C ASN A 129 -1.15 37.48 29.81
N ASP A 130 -2.06 37.31 28.85
CA ASP A 130 -1.95 36.29 27.81
C ASP A 130 -1.71 36.89 26.41
N ARG A 131 -0.88 36.20 25.61
CA ARG A 131 -0.73 36.49 24.19
C ARG A 131 -2.01 36.07 23.46
N LYS A 132 -2.84 37.04 23.08
CA LYS A 132 -4.10 36.79 22.39
C LYS A 132 -3.92 36.84 20.89
N VAL A 133 -4.49 35.87 20.18
CA VAL A 133 -4.53 35.85 18.72
C VAL A 133 -5.53 36.90 18.24
N ILE A 134 -5.08 37.83 17.42
CA ILE A 134 -5.90 38.96 16.95
C ILE A 134 -6.04 39.01 15.42
N ALA A 135 -5.28 38.20 14.69
CA ALA A 135 -5.51 37.97 13.27
C ALA A 135 -5.24 36.50 12.92
N ILE A 136 -6.08 35.92 12.07
CA ILE A 136 -5.96 34.55 11.56
C ILE A 136 -6.20 34.55 10.05
N GLY A 137 -5.23 34.01 9.31
CA GLY A 137 -5.33 33.80 7.88
C GLY A 137 -6.20 32.59 7.54
N LYS A 138 -6.67 32.50 6.31
CA LYS A 138 -7.40 31.36 5.80
C LYS A 138 -6.41 30.29 5.32
N GLU A 139 -6.42 29.11 5.95
CA GLU A 139 -5.51 28.02 5.55
C GLU A 139 -5.78 27.55 4.11
N PRO A 140 -4.73 27.27 3.31
CA PRO A 140 -4.89 26.69 1.97
C PRO A 140 -5.32 25.23 2.06
N VAL A 141 -6.24 24.81 1.20
CA VAL A 141 -6.63 23.41 1.08
C VAL A 141 -5.69 22.72 0.09
N HIS A 142 -4.88 21.77 0.56
CA HIS A 142 -3.95 21.07 -0.32
C HIS A 142 -4.67 20.19 -1.36
N GLY A 143 -4.02 20.06 -2.52
CA GLY A 143 -4.46 19.18 -3.58
C GLY A 143 -4.40 17.71 -3.19
N LYS A 144 -5.32 16.91 -3.75
CA LYS A 144 -5.34 15.45 -3.60
C LYS A 144 -4.49 14.83 -4.70
N ASP A 145 -3.72 13.81 -4.34
CA ASP A 145 -2.92 13.03 -5.30
C ASP A 145 -3.80 12.31 -6.32
N ALA A 146 -3.21 11.98 -7.47
CA ALA A 146 -3.84 11.16 -8.48
C ALA A 146 -4.19 9.77 -7.90
N ILE A 147 -5.41 9.32 -8.19
CA ILE A 147 -5.91 8.01 -7.82
C ILE A 147 -5.95 7.15 -9.07
N ILE A 148 -5.21 6.04 -9.05
CA ILE A 148 -5.23 5.04 -10.12
C ILE A 148 -5.97 3.81 -9.62
N THR A 149 -6.94 3.36 -10.41
CA THR A 149 -7.67 2.13 -10.20
C THR A 149 -7.50 1.26 -11.45
N TYR A 150 -7.00 0.04 -11.30
CA TYR A 150 -6.91 -0.92 -12.40
C TYR A 150 -8.04 -1.94 -12.33
N PHE A 151 -8.30 -2.61 -13.46
CA PHE A 151 -9.07 -3.85 -13.49
C PHE A 151 -8.50 -4.85 -12.47
N LYS A 152 -9.37 -5.43 -11.64
CA LYS A 152 -8.97 -6.43 -10.66
C LYS A 152 -9.12 -7.81 -11.27
N ARG A 153 -7.99 -8.51 -11.47
CA ARG A 153 -7.99 -9.90 -11.96
C ARG A 153 -8.84 -10.78 -11.05
N SER A 154 -9.63 -11.67 -11.66
CA SER A 154 -10.39 -12.67 -10.90
C SER A 154 -9.45 -13.55 -10.08
N GLU A 155 -9.81 -13.81 -8.81
CA GLU A 155 -9.03 -14.72 -7.98
C GLU A 155 -9.21 -16.16 -8.49
N ARG A 156 -8.11 -16.81 -8.84
CA ARG A 156 -8.06 -18.23 -9.24
C ARG A 156 -8.11 -19.14 -8.02
N LYS A 157 -9.15 -18.97 -7.20
CA LYS A 157 -9.42 -19.79 -6.02
C LYS A 157 -10.82 -20.38 -6.11
N PRO A 158 -11.02 -21.64 -5.66
CA PRO A 158 -12.37 -22.20 -5.51
C PRO A 158 -13.18 -21.32 -4.56
N ALA A 159 -14.29 -20.77 -5.03
CA ALA A 159 -15.15 -19.91 -4.22
C ALA A 159 -15.81 -20.77 -3.12
N VAL A 160 -15.77 -20.33 -1.87
CA VAL A 160 -16.49 -21.01 -0.78
C VAL A 160 -17.90 -20.44 -0.74
N ARG A 161 -18.93 -21.25 -1.05
CA ARG A 161 -20.34 -20.85 -0.89
C ARG A 161 -20.68 -20.66 0.60
N GLU A 162 -21.75 -19.91 0.86
CA GLU A 162 -22.30 -19.63 2.21
C GLU A 162 -22.57 -20.92 3.03
N ASP A 163 -22.87 -22.04 2.36
CA ASP A 163 -23.01 -23.38 2.97
C ASP A 163 -21.67 -24.05 3.39
N GLY A 164 -20.53 -23.36 3.23
CA GLY A 164 -19.19 -23.91 3.48
C GLY A 164 -18.75 -24.99 2.48
N LYS A 165 -19.40 -25.05 1.30
CA LYS A 165 -19.04 -25.88 0.14
C LYS A 165 -18.12 -25.06 -0.78
N ALA A 166 -16.90 -25.53 -0.99
CA ALA A 166 -16.06 -25.02 -2.07
C ALA A 166 -16.70 -25.39 -3.41
N ASP A 167 -17.06 -24.36 -4.16
CA ASP A 167 -17.59 -24.44 -5.51
C ASP A 167 -16.44 -24.24 -6.49
N TYR A 168 -15.96 -25.37 -7.02
CA TYR A 168 -14.96 -25.41 -8.07
C TYR A 168 -15.58 -25.18 -9.46
N TYR A 169 -16.91 -24.93 -9.56
CA TYR A 169 -17.64 -24.95 -10.83
C TYR A 169 -17.69 -23.59 -11.55
N ASP A 170 -17.69 -22.46 -10.85
CA ASP A 170 -17.76 -21.12 -11.47
C ASP A 170 -16.52 -20.28 -11.13
N MET A 171 -15.37 -20.68 -11.70
CA MET A 171 -14.20 -19.82 -11.73
C MET A 171 -14.19 -19.04 -13.05
N SER A 172 -14.25 -17.71 -13.00
CA SER A 172 -13.85 -16.84 -14.11
C SER A 172 -12.34 -16.97 -14.31
N PHE A 173 -11.92 -18.04 -14.97
CA PHE A 173 -10.51 -18.42 -15.09
C PHE A 173 -9.73 -17.49 -16.01
N LEU A 174 -10.40 -16.96 -17.03
CA LEU A 174 -9.92 -15.95 -17.96
C LEU A 174 -10.82 -14.73 -17.86
N ASP A 175 -10.20 -13.57 -17.66
CA ASP A 175 -10.88 -12.28 -17.66
C ASP A 175 -10.98 -11.80 -19.11
N GLU A 176 -11.98 -12.29 -19.83
CA GLU A 176 -12.25 -11.92 -21.22
C GLU A 176 -12.76 -10.47 -21.31
N VAL A 177 -12.26 -9.74 -22.29
CA VAL A 177 -12.66 -8.36 -22.58
C VAL A 177 -12.87 -8.15 -24.07
N LYS A 178 -13.82 -7.30 -24.39
CA LYS A 178 -14.09 -6.81 -25.73
C LYS A 178 -13.45 -5.45 -25.94
N LYS A 179 -13.23 -5.10 -27.20
CA LYS A 179 -12.81 -3.77 -27.61
C LYS A 179 -13.77 -2.72 -27.05
N GLY A 180 -13.21 -1.74 -26.34
CA GLY A 180 -13.94 -0.69 -25.65
C GLY A 180 -14.20 -0.95 -24.17
N ASP A 181 -13.95 -2.15 -23.66
CA ASP A 181 -14.14 -2.46 -22.24
C ASP A 181 -13.17 -1.68 -21.35
N TRP A 182 -13.63 -1.38 -20.13
CA TRP A 182 -12.88 -0.63 -19.12
C TRP A 182 -11.79 -1.51 -18.49
N LEU A 183 -10.56 -1.00 -18.44
CA LEU A 183 -9.39 -1.70 -17.90
C LEU A 183 -8.72 -0.95 -16.75
N GLY A 184 -9.15 0.28 -16.49
CA GLY A 184 -8.65 1.10 -15.39
C GLY A 184 -9.01 2.56 -15.58
N GLU A 185 -8.83 3.34 -14.52
CA GLU A 185 -9.01 4.78 -14.57
C GLU A 185 -7.96 5.50 -13.71
N ARG A 186 -7.69 6.73 -14.09
CA ARG A 186 -6.91 7.70 -13.32
C ARG A 186 -7.74 8.95 -13.11
N ILE A 187 -7.97 9.26 -11.84
CA ILE A 187 -8.49 10.56 -11.41
C ILE A 187 -7.28 11.49 -11.31
N PRO A 188 -7.25 12.61 -12.06
CA PRO A 188 -6.12 13.53 -12.04
C PRO A 188 -5.93 14.17 -10.66
N PRO A 189 -4.71 14.63 -10.33
CA PRO A 189 -4.47 15.32 -9.07
C PRO A 189 -5.18 16.67 -9.06
N SER A 190 -5.62 17.13 -7.88
CA SER A 190 -6.19 18.48 -7.75
C SER A 190 -5.11 19.52 -7.41
N SER A 191 -5.34 20.77 -7.82
CA SER A 191 -4.44 21.90 -7.51
C SER A 191 -4.54 22.37 -6.06
N GLY A 192 -5.59 21.97 -5.33
CA GLY A 192 -5.95 22.57 -4.05
C GLY A 192 -6.62 23.94 -4.21
N GLU A 193 -7.00 24.54 -3.09
CA GLU A 193 -7.58 25.88 -3.01
C GLU A 193 -6.63 26.84 -2.30
N MET A 194 -6.52 28.05 -2.84
CA MET A 194 -5.67 29.09 -2.25
C MET A 194 -6.24 29.56 -0.91
N GLY A 195 -5.35 29.65 0.07
CA GLY A 195 -5.61 30.32 1.33
C GLY A 195 -5.25 31.81 1.24
N GLN A 196 -5.36 32.51 2.35
CA GLN A 196 -5.08 33.93 2.45
C GLN A 196 -4.29 34.19 3.74
N LEU A 197 -3.10 34.78 3.59
CA LEU A 197 -2.27 35.20 4.71
C LEU A 197 -2.87 36.44 5.38
N ILE A 198 -2.49 36.70 6.63
CA ILE A 198 -2.96 37.90 7.36
C ILE A 198 -2.43 39.21 6.73
N THR A 199 -1.40 39.12 5.89
CA THR A 199 -0.84 40.26 5.15
C THR A 199 -1.52 40.52 3.80
N GLY A 200 -2.63 39.84 3.51
CA GLY A 200 -3.35 39.91 2.22
C GLY A 200 -2.69 39.16 1.06
N GLY A 201 -1.56 38.49 1.30
CA GLY A 201 -0.92 37.61 0.32
C GLY A 201 -1.67 36.29 0.14
N LEU A 202 -1.54 35.66 -1.03
CA LEU A 202 -2.09 34.34 -1.29
C LEU A 202 -1.23 33.25 -0.63
N ALA A 203 -1.86 32.35 0.13
CA ALA A 203 -1.22 31.15 0.63
C ALA A 203 -1.39 30.03 -0.41
N LEU A 204 -0.29 29.61 -1.05
CA LEU A 204 -0.34 28.62 -2.12
C LEU A 204 -0.55 27.21 -1.57
N PRO A 205 -1.51 26.43 -2.09
CA PRO A 205 -1.67 25.04 -1.74
C PRO A 205 -0.55 24.20 -2.36
N ARG A 206 -0.22 23.08 -1.72
CA ARG A 206 0.57 22.03 -2.35
C ARG A 206 -0.30 21.33 -3.39
N LYS A 207 0.15 21.28 -4.64
CA LYS A 207 -0.50 20.50 -5.70
C LYS A 207 -0.39 19.00 -5.38
N GLY A 208 -1.45 18.25 -5.64
CA GLY A 208 -1.41 16.79 -5.52
C GLY A 208 -0.38 16.17 -6.46
N LYS A 209 0.23 15.06 -6.04
CA LYS A 209 1.19 14.31 -6.87
C LYS A 209 0.47 13.61 -8.01
N ASP A 210 1.03 13.70 -9.22
CA ASP A 210 0.52 12.93 -10.35
C ASP A 210 1.02 11.48 -10.32
N LYS A 211 0.28 10.57 -10.94
CA LYS A 211 0.64 9.17 -11.10
C LYS A 211 0.28 8.71 -12.51
N HIS A 212 1.22 8.03 -13.15
CA HIS A 212 1.04 7.54 -14.51
C HIS A 212 0.37 6.17 -14.57
N LEU A 213 -0.58 6.02 -15.49
CA LEU A 213 -1.13 4.72 -15.86
C LEU A 213 -0.08 3.93 -16.64
N LEU A 214 0.32 2.79 -16.09
CA LEU A 214 1.13 1.76 -16.74
C LEU A 214 0.23 0.77 -17.47
N TYR A 215 0.28 0.78 -18.80
CA TYR A 215 -0.48 -0.10 -19.68
C TYR A 215 0.29 -0.35 -20.98
N ASP A 216 -0.08 -1.40 -21.70
CA ASP A 216 0.45 -1.69 -23.03
C ASP A 216 -0.26 -0.86 -24.11
N LYS A 217 0.46 0.10 -24.68
CA LYS A 217 -0.05 1.01 -25.72
C LYS A 217 -0.48 0.31 -27.01
N LYS A 218 -0.05 -0.95 -27.24
CA LYS A 218 -0.44 -1.70 -28.44
C LYS A 218 -1.87 -2.25 -28.34
N THR A 219 -2.32 -2.54 -27.13
CA THR A 219 -3.57 -3.27 -26.87
C THR A 219 -4.57 -2.47 -26.05
N ILE A 220 -4.14 -1.34 -25.48
CA ILE A 220 -4.96 -0.47 -24.61
C ILE A 220 -4.68 1.00 -24.96
N SER A 221 -5.74 1.81 -24.97
CA SER A 221 -5.64 3.27 -25.18
C SER A 221 -6.32 4.04 -24.04
N PRO A 222 -5.75 5.19 -23.61
CA PRO A 222 -6.40 6.10 -22.70
C PRO A 222 -7.42 6.98 -23.45
N TYR A 223 -8.53 7.29 -22.79
CA TYR A 223 -9.56 8.21 -23.23
C TYR A 223 -9.89 9.17 -22.09
N GLU A 224 -10.19 10.42 -22.42
CA GLU A 224 -10.64 11.40 -21.43
C GLU A 224 -12.18 11.32 -21.32
N GLU A 225 -12.67 10.97 -20.14
CA GLU A 225 -14.09 10.76 -19.86
C GLU A 225 -14.40 11.34 -18.47
N ASP A 226 -15.39 12.23 -18.38
CA ASP A 226 -15.84 12.86 -17.13
C ASP A 226 -14.71 13.47 -16.27
N GLY A 227 -13.73 14.09 -16.91
CA GLY A 227 -12.57 14.69 -16.24
C GLY A 227 -11.57 13.68 -15.65
N LYS A 228 -11.67 12.41 -16.05
CA LYS A 228 -10.73 11.32 -15.71
C LYS A 228 -10.09 10.77 -16.98
N ILE A 229 -8.96 10.07 -16.82
CA ILE A 229 -8.40 9.25 -17.89
C ILE A 229 -8.83 7.81 -17.68
N VAL A 230 -9.57 7.25 -18.63
CA VAL A 230 -10.05 5.86 -18.62
C VAL A 230 -9.25 5.03 -19.62
N LEU A 231 -8.76 3.87 -19.21
CA LEU A 231 -8.13 2.89 -20.08
C LEU A 231 -9.19 1.99 -20.70
N ARG A 232 -9.20 1.90 -22.03
CA ARG A 232 -10.07 0.98 -22.76
C ARG A 232 -9.29 0.03 -23.66
N ALA A 233 -9.81 -1.20 -23.78
CA ALA A 233 -9.26 -2.23 -24.66
C ALA A 233 -9.35 -1.80 -26.14
N LEU A 234 -8.26 -1.97 -26.89
CA LEU A 234 -8.24 -1.73 -28.35
C LEU A 234 -8.60 -2.97 -29.16
N ILE A 235 -8.45 -4.14 -28.56
CA ILE A 235 -8.68 -5.45 -29.15
C ILE A 235 -9.51 -6.32 -28.20
N ASP A 236 -10.18 -7.32 -28.76
CA ASP A 236 -10.76 -8.40 -27.97
C ASP A 236 -9.65 -9.31 -27.45
N GLY A 237 -9.81 -9.86 -26.25
CA GLY A 237 -8.82 -10.76 -25.70
C GLY A 237 -9.01 -11.07 -24.22
N VAL A 238 -7.92 -11.44 -23.55
CA VAL A 238 -7.91 -11.71 -22.10
C VAL A 238 -7.02 -10.69 -21.40
N VAL A 239 -7.50 -10.15 -20.29
CA VAL A 239 -6.73 -9.21 -19.45
C VAL A 239 -5.58 -9.95 -18.78
N GLU A 240 -4.38 -9.39 -18.96
CA GLU A 240 -3.16 -9.90 -18.37
C GLU A 240 -2.38 -8.78 -17.69
N PHE A 241 -1.63 -9.17 -16.66
CA PHE A 241 -0.64 -8.30 -16.03
C PHE A 241 0.74 -8.84 -16.39
N ARG A 242 1.41 -8.16 -17.33
CA ARG A 242 2.76 -8.49 -17.78
C ARG A 242 3.68 -7.33 -17.46
N ASP A 243 4.80 -7.63 -16.81
CA ASP A 243 5.83 -6.63 -16.48
C ASP A 243 5.28 -5.43 -15.66
N GLY A 244 4.28 -5.71 -14.82
CA GLY A 244 3.55 -4.72 -14.02
C GLY A 244 2.74 -3.70 -14.81
N LYS A 245 2.46 -3.98 -16.09
CA LYS A 245 1.51 -3.27 -16.92
C LYS A 245 0.27 -4.13 -17.14
N ILE A 246 -0.88 -3.48 -17.25
CA ILE A 246 -2.07 -4.13 -17.80
C ILE A 246 -1.93 -4.22 -19.32
N THR A 247 -2.27 -5.37 -19.89
CA THR A 247 -2.30 -5.64 -21.33
C THR A 247 -3.48 -6.54 -21.67
N VAL A 248 -3.92 -6.53 -22.93
CA VAL A 248 -4.89 -7.49 -23.45
C VAL A 248 -4.14 -8.50 -24.32
N GLY A 249 -4.09 -9.74 -23.87
CA GLY A 249 -3.46 -10.85 -24.57
C GLY A 249 -4.37 -11.48 -25.63
N ALA A 250 -3.75 -12.09 -26.65
CA ALA A 250 -4.47 -12.84 -27.67
C ALA A 250 -5.28 -13.99 -27.05
N HIS A 251 -6.51 -14.15 -27.53
CA HIS A 251 -7.46 -15.15 -27.05
C HIS A 251 -8.14 -15.86 -28.22
N LEU A 252 -8.21 -17.18 -28.15
CA LEU A 252 -8.95 -18.00 -29.08
C LEU A 252 -10.12 -18.65 -28.33
N SER A 253 -11.34 -18.17 -28.57
CA SER A 253 -12.58 -18.80 -28.10
C SER A 253 -13.13 -19.73 -29.17
N ILE A 254 -13.26 -21.01 -28.83
CA ILE A 254 -13.86 -22.05 -29.67
C ILE A 254 -15.28 -22.30 -29.14
N ASP A 255 -16.25 -21.87 -29.93
CA ASP A 255 -17.69 -22.02 -29.66
C ASP A 255 -18.18 -23.44 -30.04
N GLY A 256 -17.64 -24.45 -29.36
CA GLY A 256 -17.95 -25.85 -29.63
C GLY A 256 -16.84 -26.78 -29.16
N ASP A 257 -16.80 -27.97 -29.75
CA ASP A 257 -15.82 -29.01 -29.43
C ASP A 257 -14.56 -28.87 -30.29
N VAL A 258 -13.42 -29.22 -29.71
CA VAL A 258 -12.19 -29.45 -30.49
C VAL A 258 -12.20 -30.89 -30.97
N GLY A 259 -12.32 -31.09 -32.29
CA GLY A 259 -12.48 -32.40 -32.90
C GLY A 259 -12.16 -32.39 -34.40
N ILE A 260 -12.88 -33.20 -35.16
CA ILE A 260 -12.63 -33.40 -36.60
C ILE A 260 -12.74 -32.09 -37.38
N GLU A 261 -13.69 -31.22 -37.04
CA GLU A 261 -13.92 -29.97 -37.74
C GLU A 261 -12.84 -28.91 -37.46
N THR A 262 -12.33 -28.88 -36.23
CA THR A 262 -11.32 -27.89 -35.80
C THR A 262 -9.89 -28.35 -36.04
N GLY A 263 -9.66 -29.67 -36.04
CA GLY A 263 -8.32 -30.24 -35.95
C GLY A 263 -7.69 -30.05 -34.56
N ASN A 264 -6.38 -30.32 -34.48
CA ASN A 264 -5.57 -30.00 -33.30
C ASN A 264 -5.34 -28.49 -33.22
N ILE A 265 -5.37 -27.95 -32.01
CA ILE A 265 -5.19 -26.52 -31.77
C ILE A 265 -3.77 -26.26 -31.28
N GLU A 266 -3.03 -25.39 -31.96
CA GLU A 266 -1.81 -24.76 -31.45
C GLU A 266 -1.95 -23.24 -31.57
N PHE A 267 -1.90 -22.52 -30.45
CA PHE A 267 -2.17 -21.09 -30.41
C PHE A 267 -1.16 -20.32 -29.55
N ASP A 268 -0.69 -19.17 -30.05
CA ASP A 268 0.12 -18.23 -29.27
C ASP A 268 -0.78 -17.22 -28.53
N GLY A 269 -1.27 -17.63 -27.38
CA GLY A 269 -2.16 -16.85 -26.53
C GLY A 269 -2.90 -17.77 -25.56
N SER A 270 -4.02 -17.29 -25.03
CA SER A 270 -4.92 -18.08 -24.19
C SER A 270 -6.00 -18.74 -25.04
N VAL A 271 -6.42 -19.96 -24.69
CA VAL A 271 -7.46 -20.70 -25.43
C VAL A 271 -8.64 -21.00 -24.51
N THR A 272 -9.85 -20.76 -24.99
CA THR A 272 -11.09 -21.21 -24.33
C THR A 272 -11.86 -22.14 -25.26
N VAL A 273 -12.17 -23.33 -24.77
CA VAL A 273 -13.04 -24.29 -25.46
C VAL A 273 -14.35 -24.33 -24.69
N LYS A 274 -15.43 -23.84 -25.30
CA LYS A 274 -16.76 -23.87 -24.64
C LYS A 274 -17.32 -25.29 -24.55
N GLY A 275 -16.99 -26.14 -25.52
CA GLY A 275 -17.30 -27.56 -25.52
C GLY A 275 -16.18 -28.42 -24.92
N THR A 276 -16.08 -29.66 -25.38
CA THR A 276 -15.06 -30.64 -24.97
C THR A 276 -13.92 -30.72 -25.99
N VAL A 277 -12.82 -31.37 -25.61
CA VAL A 277 -11.83 -31.88 -26.56
C VAL A 277 -12.17 -33.34 -26.82
N VAL A 278 -12.43 -33.68 -28.08
CA VAL A 278 -12.79 -35.02 -28.54
C VAL A 278 -11.58 -35.94 -28.45
N ASP A 279 -11.85 -37.24 -28.29
CA ASP A 279 -10.87 -38.32 -28.28
C ASP A 279 -9.76 -38.10 -29.34
N HIS A 280 -8.50 -38.24 -28.90
CA HIS A 280 -7.29 -38.20 -29.73
C HIS A 280 -6.87 -36.83 -30.30
N PHE A 281 -7.64 -35.77 -30.04
CA PHE A 281 -7.22 -34.40 -30.36
C PHE A 281 -6.34 -33.80 -29.26
N SER A 282 -5.66 -32.71 -29.60
CA SER A 282 -4.80 -31.96 -28.68
C SER A 282 -5.04 -30.45 -28.75
N VAL A 283 -4.84 -29.79 -27.61
CA VAL A 283 -4.85 -28.33 -27.49
C VAL A 283 -3.56 -27.87 -26.83
N THR A 284 -2.78 -27.09 -27.56
CA THR A 284 -1.54 -26.47 -27.07
C THR A 284 -1.66 -24.96 -27.13
N ALA A 285 -1.35 -24.29 -26.02
CA ALA A 285 -1.36 -22.84 -25.93
C ALA A 285 -0.06 -22.34 -25.29
N THR A 286 0.41 -21.15 -25.65
CA THR A 286 1.54 -20.53 -24.93
C THR A 286 1.11 -20.11 -23.54
N LYS A 287 -0.12 -19.61 -23.37
CA LYS A 287 -0.67 -19.15 -22.09
C LYS A 287 -1.75 -20.09 -21.57
N ASP A 288 -2.75 -19.54 -20.89
CA ASP A 288 -3.75 -20.29 -20.14
C ASP A 288 -4.72 -21.05 -21.08
N ILE A 289 -5.13 -22.25 -20.69
CA ILE A 289 -6.15 -23.05 -21.39
C ILE A 289 -7.35 -23.25 -20.47
N SER A 290 -8.55 -22.94 -20.96
CA SER A 290 -9.82 -23.16 -20.27
C SER A 290 -10.73 -24.08 -21.09
N ILE A 291 -11.17 -25.19 -20.52
CA ILE A 291 -12.15 -26.10 -21.13
C ILE A 291 -13.41 -26.09 -20.25
N LEU A 292 -14.50 -25.58 -20.81
CA LEU A 292 -15.73 -25.28 -20.07
C LEU A 292 -16.78 -26.41 -20.11
N SER A 293 -16.51 -27.50 -20.84
CA SER A 293 -17.36 -28.70 -20.82
C SER A 293 -17.55 -29.24 -19.39
N GLU A 294 -18.80 -29.36 -18.96
CA GLU A 294 -19.22 -30.00 -17.69
C GLU A 294 -18.87 -31.49 -17.65
N LEU A 295 -18.89 -32.15 -18.81
CA LEU A 295 -18.45 -33.54 -18.96
C LEU A 295 -16.94 -33.65 -18.81
N GLY A 296 -16.23 -32.55 -19.08
CA GLY A 296 -14.78 -32.46 -19.10
C GLY A 296 -14.25 -32.99 -20.41
N ILE A 297 -13.22 -33.84 -20.34
CA ILE A 297 -12.52 -34.41 -21.50
C ILE A 297 -12.38 -35.92 -21.38
N SER A 298 -12.36 -36.60 -22.53
CA SER A 298 -12.18 -38.05 -22.63
C SER A 298 -11.08 -38.37 -23.63
N ASN A 299 -10.16 -39.25 -23.24
CA ASN A 299 -9.21 -39.93 -24.14
C ASN A 299 -8.48 -38.99 -25.13
N VAL A 300 -8.22 -37.75 -24.69
CA VAL A 300 -7.49 -36.74 -25.44
C VAL A 300 -6.02 -37.13 -25.55
N LYS A 301 -5.36 -36.69 -26.62
CA LYS A 301 -3.93 -36.95 -26.81
C LYS A 301 -3.09 -36.12 -25.84
N GLU A 302 -3.28 -34.81 -25.86
CA GLU A 302 -2.48 -33.89 -25.05
C GLU A 302 -3.19 -32.54 -24.86
N ILE A 303 -3.17 -32.01 -23.64
CA ILE A 303 -3.48 -30.61 -23.36
C ILE A 303 -2.25 -29.98 -22.73
N LYS A 304 -1.75 -28.89 -23.30
CA LYS A 304 -0.47 -28.32 -22.90
C LYS A 304 -0.48 -26.80 -22.89
N SER A 305 -0.32 -26.21 -21.70
CA SER A 305 0.02 -24.80 -21.54
C SER A 305 1.53 -24.65 -21.35
N LYS A 306 2.20 -23.83 -22.18
CA LYS A 306 3.67 -23.66 -22.15
C LYS A 306 4.14 -22.73 -21.03
N GLU A 307 3.36 -21.72 -20.64
CA GLU A 307 3.73 -20.72 -19.63
C GLU A 307 2.61 -20.47 -18.59
N GLY A 308 1.42 -21.00 -18.82
CA GLY A 308 0.21 -20.69 -18.06
C GLY A 308 -0.33 -21.84 -17.22
N ASP A 309 -1.59 -21.65 -16.83
CA ASP A 309 -2.42 -22.59 -16.09
C ASP A 309 -3.35 -23.37 -17.06
N VAL A 310 -3.83 -24.54 -16.63
CA VAL A 310 -4.89 -25.30 -17.33
C VAL A 310 -6.09 -25.46 -16.41
N PHE A 311 -7.27 -25.08 -16.88
CA PHE A 311 -8.55 -25.28 -16.20
C PHE A 311 -9.47 -26.17 -17.03
N ILE A 312 -9.99 -27.22 -16.40
CA ILE A 312 -10.99 -28.11 -16.97
C ILE A 312 -12.17 -28.16 -16.01
N LYS A 313 -13.31 -27.61 -16.44
CA LYS A 313 -14.53 -27.50 -15.62
C LYS A 313 -15.03 -28.87 -15.17
N GLY A 314 -15.07 -29.83 -16.10
CA GLY A 314 -15.46 -31.21 -15.84
C GLY A 314 -14.31 -32.12 -15.37
N GLY A 315 -14.44 -33.41 -15.64
CA GLY A 315 -13.44 -34.42 -15.29
C GLY A 315 -12.53 -34.81 -16.46
N ILE A 316 -11.40 -35.45 -16.15
CA ILE A 316 -10.53 -36.07 -17.15
C ILE A 316 -10.75 -37.58 -17.09
N PHE A 317 -11.19 -38.18 -18.20
CA PHE A 317 -11.34 -39.62 -18.35
C PHE A 317 -10.32 -40.13 -19.36
N GLY A 318 -9.09 -40.38 -18.90
CA GLY A 318 -7.93 -40.53 -19.77
C GLY A 318 -7.68 -41.93 -20.32
N LYS A 319 -8.31 -42.98 -19.77
CA LYS A 319 -8.08 -44.40 -20.12
C LYS A 319 -6.59 -44.80 -20.14
N GLY A 320 -5.77 -44.14 -19.32
CA GLY A 320 -4.32 -44.30 -19.21
C GLY A 320 -3.50 -43.53 -20.26
N LEU A 321 -4.13 -42.90 -21.25
CA LEU A 321 -3.46 -42.29 -22.40
C LEU A 321 -3.36 -40.77 -22.30
N SER A 322 -4.38 -40.11 -21.74
CA SER A 322 -4.44 -38.65 -21.73
C SER A 322 -3.38 -38.00 -20.86
N LYS A 323 -2.71 -36.99 -21.43
CA LYS A 323 -1.69 -36.16 -20.80
C LYS A 323 -2.16 -34.73 -20.73
N VAL A 324 -2.12 -34.14 -19.54
CA VAL A 324 -2.38 -32.71 -19.33
C VAL A 324 -1.17 -32.11 -18.63
N SER A 325 -0.65 -31.02 -19.19
CA SER A 325 0.53 -30.33 -18.67
C SER A 325 0.34 -28.82 -18.62
N ALA A 326 0.81 -28.21 -17.54
CA ALA A 326 0.81 -26.77 -17.35
C ALA A 326 2.12 -26.36 -16.68
N GLU A 327 2.71 -25.24 -17.11
CA GLU A 327 3.91 -24.72 -16.45
C GLU A 327 3.61 -24.22 -15.03
N ARG A 328 2.38 -23.73 -14.81
CA ARG A 328 1.94 -23.24 -13.51
C ARG A 328 1.02 -24.27 -12.85
N ASN A 329 -0.28 -24.06 -12.86
CA ASN A 329 -1.24 -24.87 -12.12
C ASN A 329 -2.20 -25.63 -13.04
N ILE A 330 -2.71 -26.77 -12.55
CA ILE A 330 -3.83 -27.49 -13.18
C ILE A 330 -5.01 -27.49 -12.22
N PHE A 331 -6.18 -27.08 -12.71
CA PHE A 331 -7.45 -27.09 -11.99
C PHE A 331 -8.43 -28.01 -12.70
N VAL A 332 -8.92 -29.02 -11.99
CA VAL A 332 -9.84 -30.01 -12.56
C VAL A 332 -10.84 -30.51 -11.51
N LYS A 333 -12.05 -30.88 -11.92
CA LYS A 333 -13.04 -31.43 -10.99
C LYS A 333 -12.72 -32.86 -10.54
N HIS A 334 -12.36 -33.72 -11.49
CA HIS A 334 -11.96 -35.11 -11.24
C HIS A 334 -10.89 -35.57 -12.24
N ALA A 335 -10.01 -36.48 -11.81
CA ALA A 335 -8.98 -37.07 -12.65
C ALA A 335 -9.10 -38.60 -12.64
N ASN A 336 -9.30 -39.24 -13.79
CA ASN A 336 -9.47 -40.69 -13.88
C ASN A 336 -8.53 -41.26 -14.94
N GLU A 337 -7.61 -42.11 -14.51
CA GLU A 337 -6.65 -42.84 -15.35
C GLU A 337 -5.98 -41.91 -16.37
N CYS A 338 -5.27 -40.90 -15.88
CA CYS A 338 -4.64 -39.86 -16.69
C CYS A 338 -3.30 -39.41 -16.09
N HIS A 339 -2.51 -38.69 -16.88
CA HIS A 339 -1.22 -38.13 -16.46
C HIS A 339 -1.32 -36.62 -16.37
N LEU A 340 -1.24 -36.06 -15.16
CA LEU A 340 -1.25 -34.62 -14.92
C LEU A 340 0.12 -34.15 -14.44
N THR A 341 0.70 -33.15 -15.11
CA THR A 341 1.99 -32.55 -14.73
C THR A 341 1.87 -31.04 -14.62
N ALA A 342 2.08 -30.49 -13.43
CA ALA A 342 2.08 -29.05 -13.18
C ALA A 342 3.45 -28.61 -12.65
N GLY A 343 3.96 -27.43 -13.04
CA GLY A 343 5.20 -26.89 -12.45
C GLY A 343 4.98 -26.35 -11.02
N GLU A 344 3.78 -25.84 -10.73
CA GLU A 344 3.36 -25.41 -9.40
C GLU A 344 2.33 -26.40 -8.82
N ASN A 345 1.02 -26.11 -8.83
CA ASN A 345 0.04 -26.88 -8.07
C ASN A 345 -0.95 -27.65 -8.94
N ILE A 346 -1.37 -28.83 -8.49
CA ILE A 346 -2.56 -29.52 -9.02
C ILE A 346 -3.70 -29.40 -8.01
N HIS A 347 -4.84 -28.86 -8.43
CA HIS A 347 -6.06 -28.73 -7.66
C HIS A 347 -7.15 -29.63 -8.23
N ILE A 348 -7.61 -30.61 -7.44
CA ILE A 348 -8.65 -31.56 -7.81
C ILE A 348 -9.90 -31.37 -6.95
N GLY A 349 -11.01 -31.00 -7.57
CA GLY A 349 -12.24 -30.65 -6.86
C GLY A 349 -12.87 -31.80 -6.06
N SER A 350 -12.82 -33.05 -6.53
CA SER A 350 -13.41 -34.16 -5.76
C SER A 350 -12.64 -35.48 -5.72
N TYR A 351 -12.12 -36.01 -6.83
CA TYR A 351 -11.31 -37.24 -6.74
C TYR A 351 -10.30 -37.41 -7.86
N SER A 352 -9.21 -38.11 -7.53
CA SER A 352 -8.32 -38.75 -8.49
C SER A 352 -8.44 -40.28 -8.37
N LEU A 353 -8.53 -40.99 -9.51
CA LEU A 353 -8.68 -42.43 -9.58
C LEU A 353 -7.65 -43.02 -10.56
N GLY A 354 -6.65 -43.75 -10.05
CA GLY A 354 -5.68 -44.46 -10.88
C GLY A 354 -4.83 -43.55 -11.77
N SER A 355 -4.66 -42.28 -11.41
CA SER A 355 -3.91 -41.28 -12.18
C SER A 355 -2.44 -41.21 -11.75
N PHE A 356 -1.59 -40.72 -12.65
CA PHE A 356 -0.26 -40.23 -12.32
C PHE A 356 -0.34 -38.71 -12.16
N LEU A 357 -0.01 -38.20 -10.97
CA LEU A 357 -0.04 -36.78 -10.66
C LEU A 357 1.36 -36.32 -10.29
N LYS A 358 1.88 -35.27 -10.94
CA LYS A 358 3.19 -34.70 -10.63
C LYS A 358 3.12 -33.19 -10.52
N ALA A 359 3.47 -32.65 -9.35
CA ALA A 359 3.44 -31.22 -9.10
C ALA A 359 4.36 -30.81 -7.95
N LYS A 360 4.46 -29.51 -7.68
CA LYS A 360 5.06 -29.00 -6.45
C LYS A 360 4.17 -29.31 -5.25
N ASN A 361 2.88 -28.99 -5.36
CA ASN A 361 1.86 -29.38 -4.38
C ASN A 361 0.62 -29.97 -5.06
N ILE A 362 -0.04 -30.90 -4.36
CA ILE A 362 -1.24 -31.56 -4.86
C ILE A 362 -2.34 -31.42 -3.80
N PHE A 363 -3.41 -30.73 -4.18
CA PHE A 363 -4.52 -30.42 -3.31
C PHE A 363 -5.80 -31.04 -3.84
N THR A 364 -6.54 -31.68 -2.95
CA THR A 364 -7.94 -32.02 -3.18
C THR A 364 -8.82 -31.32 -2.15
N ASP A 365 -10.12 -31.29 -2.37
CA ASP A 365 -11.08 -30.76 -1.39
C ASP A 365 -10.87 -31.35 0.01
N GLU A 366 -10.78 -30.49 1.02
CA GLU A 366 -10.38 -30.85 2.38
C GLU A 366 -11.39 -31.78 3.09
N LYS A 367 -12.66 -31.71 2.68
CA LYS A 367 -13.78 -32.43 3.33
C LYS A 367 -14.15 -33.69 2.57
N LYS A 368 -14.12 -33.68 1.23
CA LYS A 368 -14.61 -34.79 0.38
C LYS A 368 -13.63 -35.29 -0.67
N GLY A 369 -12.50 -34.60 -0.85
CA GLY A 369 -11.48 -34.91 -1.85
C GLY A 369 -10.84 -36.28 -1.66
N LYS A 370 -10.75 -37.08 -2.72
CA LYS A 370 -10.21 -38.46 -2.66
C LYS A 370 -9.03 -38.66 -3.59
N LEU A 371 -8.00 -39.38 -3.13
CA LEU A 371 -6.91 -39.90 -3.95
C LEU A 371 -6.95 -41.42 -3.91
N ILE A 372 -7.37 -42.08 -5.00
CA ILE A 372 -7.65 -43.51 -5.02
C ILE A 372 -6.82 -44.17 -6.12
N GLY A 373 -5.76 -44.88 -5.74
CA GLY A 373 -4.89 -45.58 -6.68
C GLY A 373 -4.00 -44.64 -7.49
N GLY A 374 -3.00 -45.23 -8.16
CA GLY A 374 -2.04 -44.49 -8.96
C GLY A 374 -0.85 -43.99 -8.14
N VAL A 375 -0.12 -43.02 -8.71
CA VAL A 375 1.12 -42.48 -8.15
C VAL A 375 1.01 -40.97 -8.09
N ILE A 376 1.18 -40.43 -6.89
CA ILE A 376 1.08 -39.02 -6.57
C ILE A 376 2.48 -38.53 -6.18
N GLU A 377 3.13 -37.76 -7.04
CA GLU A 377 4.45 -37.18 -6.83
C GLU A 377 4.33 -35.69 -6.55
N ALA A 378 4.54 -35.29 -5.30
CA ALA A 378 4.62 -33.89 -4.91
C ALA A 378 6.04 -33.51 -4.50
N GLN A 379 6.42 -32.25 -4.69
CA GLN A 379 7.67 -31.74 -4.15
C GLN A 379 7.56 -31.45 -2.65
N ALA A 380 6.51 -30.75 -2.22
CA ALA A 380 6.41 -30.23 -0.85
C ALA A 380 5.16 -30.75 -0.11
N LYS A 381 3.97 -30.65 -0.68
CA LYS A 381 2.73 -30.95 0.06
C LYS A 381 1.70 -31.76 -0.74
N VAL A 382 1.08 -32.73 -0.07
CA VAL A 382 -0.14 -33.42 -0.54
C VAL A 382 -1.24 -33.26 0.48
N ARG A 383 -2.43 -32.87 0.03
CA ARG A 383 -3.61 -32.73 0.89
C ARG A 383 -4.82 -33.44 0.30
N ALA A 384 -5.38 -34.37 1.08
CA ALA A 384 -6.62 -35.03 0.71
C ALA A 384 -7.49 -35.37 1.91
N ALA A 385 -8.81 -35.33 1.74
CA ALA A 385 -9.72 -35.82 2.76
C ALA A 385 -9.59 -37.34 2.92
N ILE A 386 -9.58 -38.06 1.79
CA ILE A 386 -9.57 -39.53 1.76
C ILE A 386 -8.45 -40.03 0.86
N ILE A 387 -7.67 -41.00 1.34
CA ILE A 387 -6.59 -41.62 0.56
C ILE A 387 -6.78 -43.14 0.52
N GLY A 388 -6.70 -43.73 -0.67
CA GLY A 388 -7.01 -45.13 -0.91
C GLY A 388 -8.51 -45.42 -0.85
N ASN A 389 -8.87 -46.71 -0.87
CA ASN A 389 -10.26 -47.16 -0.78
C ASN A 389 -10.38 -48.51 -0.03
N ARG A 390 -11.62 -48.91 0.26
CA ARG A 390 -11.93 -50.20 0.90
C ARG A 390 -11.44 -51.42 0.13
N MET A 391 -11.35 -51.31 -1.20
CA MET A 391 -10.84 -52.37 -2.07
C MET A 391 -9.30 -52.40 -2.13
N GLN A 392 -8.62 -51.60 -1.30
CA GLN A 392 -7.16 -51.55 -1.20
C GLN A 392 -6.47 -51.37 -2.56
N ARG A 393 -7.03 -50.52 -3.43
CA ARG A 393 -6.36 -50.16 -4.70
C ARG A 393 -5.04 -49.47 -4.33
N LYS A 394 -3.93 -50.07 -4.76
CA LYS A 394 -2.57 -49.61 -4.48
C LYS A 394 -2.44 -48.11 -4.78
N THR A 395 -2.27 -47.32 -3.71
CA THR A 395 -2.16 -45.86 -3.76
C THR A 395 -0.79 -45.48 -3.21
N VAL A 396 0.03 -44.81 -4.03
CA VAL A 396 1.39 -44.43 -3.68
C VAL A 396 1.50 -42.91 -3.66
N ILE A 397 1.88 -42.35 -2.52
CA ILE A 397 2.12 -40.92 -2.35
C ILE A 397 3.59 -40.72 -2.03
N ASN A 398 4.28 -40.00 -2.93
CA ASN A 398 5.69 -39.68 -2.83
C ASN A 398 5.83 -38.16 -2.71
N VAL A 399 6.28 -37.69 -1.56
CA VAL A 399 6.70 -36.31 -1.33
C VAL A 399 8.21 -36.26 -1.37
N LYS A 400 8.79 -35.60 -2.37
CA LYS A 400 10.25 -35.46 -2.51
C LYS A 400 10.87 -34.79 -1.28
N GLY A 401 10.16 -33.81 -0.73
CA GLY A 401 10.59 -32.97 0.37
C GLY A 401 11.62 -31.93 -0.06
N PHE A 402 11.99 -31.07 0.88
CA PHE A 402 12.95 -30.00 0.68
C PHE A 402 13.71 -29.71 1.98
N ASN A 403 14.90 -29.09 1.88
CA ASN A 403 15.61 -28.63 3.06
C ASN A 403 15.04 -27.27 3.49
N ARG A 404 14.39 -27.24 4.66
CA ARG A 404 13.69 -26.04 5.13
C ARG A 404 14.63 -24.85 5.37
N ASN A 405 15.86 -25.09 5.81
CA ASN A 405 16.84 -24.03 6.04
C ASN A 405 17.29 -23.40 4.72
N LEU A 406 17.61 -24.21 3.71
CA LEU A 406 17.99 -23.71 2.39
C LEU A 406 16.89 -22.86 1.75
N ILE A 407 15.63 -23.30 1.87
CA ILE A 407 14.49 -22.55 1.32
C ILE A 407 14.23 -21.26 2.12
N LYS A 408 14.44 -21.26 3.45
CA LYS A 408 14.40 -20.03 4.26
C LYS A 408 15.51 -19.05 3.87
N ASP A 409 16.72 -19.54 3.61
CA ASP A 409 17.84 -18.71 3.16
C ASP A 409 17.54 -18.11 1.78
N GLU A 410 17.00 -18.92 0.86
CA GLU A 410 16.55 -18.44 -0.44
C GLU A 410 15.43 -17.39 -0.32
N LEU A 411 14.48 -17.59 0.59
CA LEU A 411 13.44 -16.58 0.89
C LEU A 411 14.07 -15.28 1.39
N ASN A 412 15.00 -15.35 2.34
CA ASN A 412 15.67 -14.17 2.91
C ASN A 412 16.46 -13.42 1.83
N GLN A 413 17.20 -14.13 0.97
CA GLN A 413 17.88 -13.53 -0.18
C GLN A 413 16.89 -12.87 -1.16
N THR A 414 15.77 -13.54 -1.43
CA THR A 414 14.71 -13.01 -2.30
C THR A 414 14.06 -11.77 -1.69
N LEU A 415 13.86 -11.72 -0.37
CA LEU A 415 13.32 -10.57 0.35
C LEU A 415 14.29 -9.38 0.37
N LEU A 416 15.59 -9.63 0.58
CA LEU A 416 16.62 -8.59 0.50
C LEU A 416 16.72 -8.01 -0.92
N LEU A 417 16.70 -8.89 -1.94
CA LEU A 417 16.67 -8.47 -3.33
C LEU A 417 15.41 -7.66 -3.63
N TYR A 418 14.24 -8.13 -3.20
CA TYR A 418 12.96 -7.42 -3.36
C TYR A 418 13.00 -6.02 -2.73
N LYS A 419 13.50 -5.90 -1.49
CA LYS A 419 13.65 -4.63 -0.79
C LYS A 419 14.60 -3.67 -1.52
N SER A 420 15.79 -4.15 -1.91
CA SER A 420 16.74 -3.31 -2.66
C SER A 420 16.18 -2.84 -4.01
N LYS A 421 15.37 -3.67 -4.69
CA LYS A 421 14.71 -3.30 -5.94
C LYS A 421 13.62 -2.27 -5.73
N ILE A 422 12.87 -2.33 -4.61
CA ILE A 422 11.91 -1.29 -4.23
C ILE A 422 12.61 0.03 -3.96
N GLU A 423 13.69 0.03 -3.17
CA GLU A 423 14.48 1.25 -2.90
C GLU A 423 15.02 1.87 -4.20
N GLN A 424 15.54 1.04 -5.11
CA GLN A 424 15.96 1.52 -6.45
C GLN A 424 14.79 2.07 -7.27
N LEU A 425 13.61 1.47 -7.16
CA LEU A 425 12.41 1.93 -7.85
C LEU A 425 11.92 3.27 -7.28
N GLU A 426 12.01 3.49 -5.97
CA GLU A 426 11.73 4.78 -5.33
C GLU A 426 12.69 5.87 -5.83
N LEU A 427 14.00 5.60 -5.86
CA LEU A 427 14.99 6.54 -6.42
C LEU A 427 14.73 6.88 -7.89
N ILE A 428 14.28 5.90 -8.69
CA ILE A 428 13.93 6.14 -10.10
C ILE A 428 12.64 6.98 -10.19
N LYS A 429 11.66 6.74 -9.32
CA LYS A 429 10.43 7.53 -9.24
C LYS A 429 10.73 8.97 -8.83
N GLU A 430 11.56 9.21 -7.82
CA GLU A 430 11.97 10.55 -7.41
C GLU A 430 12.66 11.30 -8.55
N LYS A 431 13.54 10.63 -9.31
CA LYS A 431 14.17 11.22 -10.49
C LYS A 431 13.15 11.59 -11.57
N LEU A 432 12.14 10.75 -11.79
CA LEU A 432 11.03 11.04 -12.70
C LEU A 432 10.19 12.22 -12.20
N GLU A 433 9.87 12.28 -10.91
CA GLU A 433 9.17 13.42 -10.30
C GLU A 433 9.95 14.73 -10.53
N VAL A 434 11.28 14.71 -10.36
CA VAL A 434 12.13 15.88 -10.65
C VAL A 434 12.06 16.30 -12.11
N TYR A 435 12.11 15.34 -13.05
CA TYR A 435 11.94 15.66 -14.48
C TYR A 435 10.55 16.25 -14.79
N GLU A 436 9.50 15.74 -14.15
CA GLU A 436 8.13 16.23 -14.32
C GLU A 436 7.88 17.62 -13.68
N MET A 437 8.65 17.98 -12.65
CA MET A 437 8.58 19.30 -12.00
C MET A 437 9.16 20.44 -12.86
N PHE A 438 10.02 20.15 -13.84
CA PHE A 438 10.51 21.14 -14.79
C PHE A 438 9.40 21.49 -15.80
N LEU A 439 8.52 22.42 -15.40
CA LEU A 439 7.51 23.06 -16.25
C LEU A 439 8.19 24.03 -17.24
N GLY A 440 8.62 23.53 -18.41
CA GLY A 440 9.19 24.33 -19.51
C GLY A 440 9.24 23.56 -20.83
N GLU A 441 9.70 24.17 -21.92
CA GLU A 441 10.01 23.46 -23.17
C GLU A 441 11.21 22.54 -22.95
N TRP A 442 10.98 21.24 -23.11
CA TRP A 442 12.00 20.22 -22.93
C TRP A 442 12.97 20.24 -24.11
N THR A 443 14.27 20.24 -23.84
CA THR A 443 15.27 19.97 -24.87
C THR A 443 15.18 18.51 -25.34
N GLU A 444 15.57 18.22 -26.58
CA GLU A 444 15.59 16.83 -27.11
C GLU A 444 16.39 15.88 -26.21
N VAL A 445 17.47 16.37 -25.58
CA VAL A 445 18.29 15.61 -24.63
C VAL A 445 17.52 15.26 -23.34
N GLN A 446 16.73 16.19 -22.81
CA GLN A 446 15.90 15.96 -21.63
C GLN A 446 14.76 14.97 -21.93
N HIS A 447 14.13 15.09 -23.10
CA HIS A 447 13.14 14.11 -23.56
C HIS A 447 13.72 12.70 -23.65
N PHE A 448 14.92 12.57 -24.23
CA PHE A 448 15.61 11.29 -24.33
C PHE A 448 15.94 10.71 -22.94
N GLN A 449 16.46 11.52 -22.02
CA GLN A 449 16.79 11.07 -20.66
C GLN A 449 15.56 10.61 -19.86
N TYR A 450 14.44 11.30 -20.02
CA TYR A 450 13.18 10.91 -19.39
C TYR A 450 12.62 9.61 -19.95
N GLU A 451 12.59 9.46 -21.28
CA GLU A 451 12.15 8.21 -21.91
C GLU A 451 13.07 7.04 -21.52
N GLN A 452 14.38 7.27 -21.40
CA GLN A 452 15.31 6.26 -20.91
C GLN A 452 15.05 5.89 -19.44
N THR A 453 14.82 6.88 -18.58
CA THR A 453 14.53 6.67 -17.15
C THR A 453 13.19 5.96 -16.97
N ARG A 454 12.18 6.31 -17.77
CA ARG A 454 10.88 5.64 -17.83
C ARG A 454 11.01 4.18 -18.25
N LYS A 455 11.76 3.87 -19.31
CA LYS A 455 12.03 2.47 -19.71
C LYS A 455 12.71 1.68 -18.59
N ARG A 456 13.63 2.33 -17.86
CA ARG A 456 14.29 1.72 -16.69
C ARG A 456 13.30 1.44 -15.56
N LEU A 457 12.36 2.36 -15.29
CA LEU A 457 11.27 2.14 -14.33
C LEU A 457 10.44 0.91 -14.72
N GLU A 458 10.02 0.83 -15.98
CA GLU A 458 9.21 -0.29 -16.49
C GLU A 458 9.96 -1.63 -16.35
N SER A 459 11.24 -1.67 -16.72
CA SER A 459 12.08 -2.87 -16.53
C SER A 459 12.24 -3.24 -15.06
N MET A 460 12.34 -2.26 -14.15
CA MET A 460 12.46 -2.51 -12.71
C MET A 460 11.17 -3.10 -12.14
N ILE A 461 10.02 -2.57 -12.55
CA ILE A 461 8.69 -3.07 -12.17
C ILE A 461 8.53 -4.54 -12.62
N ALA A 462 8.95 -4.85 -13.85
CA ALA A 462 8.93 -6.21 -14.37
C ALA A 462 9.74 -7.20 -13.50
N GLN A 463 10.96 -6.80 -13.14
CA GLN A 463 11.82 -7.60 -12.25
C GLN A 463 11.19 -7.80 -10.87
N ILE A 464 10.62 -6.74 -10.29
CA ILE A 464 9.94 -6.80 -8.99
C ILE A 464 8.74 -7.77 -9.05
N PHE A 465 7.98 -7.76 -10.15
CA PHE A 465 6.86 -8.68 -10.34
C PHE A 465 7.31 -10.15 -10.40
N GLN A 466 8.41 -10.43 -11.11
CA GLN A 466 9.00 -11.79 -11.15
C GLN A 466 9.51 -12.23 -9.77
N ILE A 467 10.19 -11.34 -9.04
CA ILE A 467 10.68 -11.60 -7.68
C ILE A 467 9.50 -11.85 -6.72
N ASP A 468 8.41 -11.09 -6.84
CA ASP A 468 7.21 -11.29 -6.02
C ASP A 468 6.54 -12.64 -6.31
N GLY A 469 6.49 -13.06 -7.58
CA GLY A 469 6.02 -14.38 -7.97
C GLY A 469 6.85 -15.50 -7.34
N LYS A 470 8.19 -15.40 -7.42
CA LYS A 470 9.11 -16.33 -6.77
C LYS A 470 8.93 -16.34 -5.25
N ARG A 471 8.80 -15.18 -4.62
CA ARG A 471 8.56 -15.01 -3.17
C ARG A 471 7.31 -15.77 -2.73
N LYS A 472 6.18 -15.60 -3.43
CA LYS A 472 4.93 -16.31 -3.15
C LYS A 472 5.10 -17.83 -3.28
N SER A 473 5.71 -18.27 -4.38
CA SER A 473 5.99 -19.68 -4.63
C SER A 473 6.87 -20.32 -3.52
N ILE A 474 7.84 -19.58 -2.97
CA ILE A 474 8.66 -20.05 -1.83
C ILE A 474 7.86 -20.05 -0.52
N MET A 475 7.05 -19.00 -0.27
CA MET A 475 6.19 -18.94 0.91
C MET A 475 5.22 -20.12 0.97
N ASP A 476 4.56 -20.46 -0.14
CA ASP A 476 3.65 -21.60 -0.24
C ASP A 476 4.37 -22.93 0.09
N MET A 477 5.65 -23.06 -0.28
CA MET A 477 6.46 -24.23 0.10
C MET A 477 6.70 -24.29 1.60
N LEU A 478 7.03 -23.15 2.22
CA LEU A 478 7.31 -23.04 3.66
C LEU A 478 6.07 -23.15 4.56
N GLU A 479 4.86 -22.94 4.02
CA GLU A 479 3.61 -23.23 4.72
C GLU A 479 3.44 -24.72 5.05
N SER A 480 4.14 -25.61 4.33
CA SER A 480 4.13 -27.03 4.67
C SER A 480 4.77 -27.31 6.03
N LYS A 481 4.22 -28.30 6.75
CA LYS A 481 4.83 -28.79 8.00
C LYS A 481 6.13 -29.55 7.71
N GLY A 482 7.17 -29.25 8.48
CA GLY A 482 8.49 -29.88 8.36
C GLY A 482 9.16 -29.64 7.00
N GLU A 483 9.74 -30.72 6.46
CA GLU A 483 10.46 -30.81 5.18
C GLU A 483 9.63 -31.51 4.08
N GLY A 484 8.33 -31.67 4.31
CA GLY A 484 7.39 -32.32 3.40
C GLY A 484 6.17 -32.82 4.17
N GLU A 485 4.98 -32.65 3.61
CA GLU A 485 3.71 -32.87 4.32
C GLU A 485 2.73 -33.72 3.50
N ILE A 486 2.12 -34.72 4.15
CA ILE A 486 0.97 -35.46 3.64
C ILE A 486 -0.17 -35.33 4.66
N MET A 487 -1.14 -34.48 4.36
CA MET A 487 -2.30 -34.25 5.22
C MET A 487 -3.48 -35.14 4.80
N ILE A 488 -3.98 -35.93 5.76
CA ILE A 488 -5.17 -36.78 5.62
C ILE A 488 -6.31 -36.19 6.47
N GLY A 489 -7.24 -35.52 5.80
CA GLY A 489 -8.33 -34.78 6.47
C GLY A 489 -9.36 -35.66 7.18
N GLN A 490 -9.70 -36.82 6.61
CA GLN A 490 -10.68 -37.75 7.18
C GLN A 490 -10.08 -39.12 7.44
N MET A 491 -9.64 -39.84 6.41
CA MET A 491 -9.11 -41.20 6.56
C MET A 491 -8.25 -41.64 5.38
N ALA A 492 -7.18 -42.38 5.67
CA ALA A 492 -6.41 -43.12 4.69
C ALA A 492 -6.63 -44.62 4.93
N PHE A 493 -6.93 -45.37 3.87
CA PHE A 493 -7.19 -46.80 3.91
C PHE A 493 -5.87 -47.61 4.00
N PRO A 494 -5.93 -48.85 4.53
CA PRO A 494 -4.79 -49.77 4.50
C PRO A 494 -4.27 -50.02 3.08
N ASP A 495 -3.02 -50.46 2.99
CA ASP A 495 -2.27 -50.68 1.73
C ASP A 495 -1.86 -49.39 0.99
N THR A 496 -2.16 -48.21 1.55
CA THR A 496 -1.60 -46.94 1.11
C THR A 496 -0.12 -46.85 1.50
N ARG A 497 0.75 -46.53 0.54
CA ARG A 497 2.18 -46.28 0.76
C ARG A 497 2.43 -44.77 0.75
N LEU A 498 2.94 -44.27 1.87
CA LEU A 498 3.34 -42.88 2.04
C LEU A 498 4.87 -42.82 2.08
N GLN A 499 5.46 -41.94 1.28
CA GLN A 499 6.88 -41.69 1.29
C GLN A 499 7.14 -40.19 1.37
N ILE A 500 7.99 -39.77 2.30
CA ILE A 500 8.48 -38.40 2.42
C ILE A 500 10.02 -38.46 2.46
N LYS A 501 10.69 -37.86 1.47
CA LYS A 501 12.14 -38.03 1.24
C LYS A 501 12.49 -39.52 1.07
N SER A 502 13.39 -40.05 1.91
CA SER A 502 13.75 -41.47 1.98
C SER A 502 12.92 -42.27 2.98
N LEU A 503 12.00 -41.63 3.71
CA LEU A 503 11.21 -42.26 4.76
C LEU A 503 9.93 -42.82 4.16
N GLU A 504 9.72 -44.12 4.30
CA GLU A 504 8.54 -44.81 3.80
C GLU A 504 7.71 -45.40 4.95
N ARG A 505 6.39 -45.28 4.83
CA ARG A 505 5.43 -45.94 5.71
C ARG A 505 4.28 -46.52 4.90
N LYS A 506 4.07 -47.82 5.05
CA LYS A 506 2.85 -48.49 4.59
C LYS A 506 1.80 -48.47 5.69
N LEU A 507 0.57 -48.08 5.37
CA LEU A 507 -0.53 -48.09 6.33
C LEU A 507 -1.14 -49.50 6.44
N ASN A 508 -1.23 -49.99 7.69
CA ASN A 508 -1.87 -51.28 8.00
C ASN A 508 -3.29 -51.12 8.55
N VAL A 509 -3.61 -49.95 9.10
CA VAL A 509 -4.91 -49.59 9.67
C VAL A 509 -5.39 -48.27 9.10
N MET A 510 -6.68 -48.01 9.20
CA MET A 510 -7.23 -46.71 8.84
C MET A 510 -6.58 -45.63 9.71
N THR A 511 -6.00 -44.62 9.05
CA THR A 511 -5.24 -43.57 9.74
C THR A 511 -5.75 -42.20 9.33
N LYS A 512 -5.81 -41.27 10.29
CA LYS A 512 -6.11 -39.85 10.09
C LYS A 512 -4.97 -39.04 10.72
N GLY A 513 -4.68 -37.88 10.17
CA GLY A 513 -3.67 -36.97 10.69
C GLY A 513 -2.77 -36.42 9.60
N THR A 514 -1.76 -35.69 10.02
CA THR A 514 -0.76 -35.11 9.12
C THR A 514 0.57 -35.81 9.32
N PHE A 515 1.04 -36.46 8.26
CA PHE A 515 2.38 -37.00 8.21
C PHE A 515 3.35 -35.91 7.74
N TYR A 516 4.45 -35.74 8.46
CA TYR A 516 5.50 -34.81 8.02
C TYR A 516 6.89 -35.32 8.39
N ALA A 517 7.89 -34.93 7.59
CA ALA A 517 9.28 -35.26 7.87
C ALA A 517 9.95 -34.10 8.61
N GLU A 518 10.60 -34.40 9.72
CA GLU A 518 11.43 -33.42 10.46
C GLU A 518 12.58 -34.16 11.13
N ASN A 519 13.80 -33.63 11.01
CA ASN A 519 15.03 -34.23 11.56
C ASN A 519 15.24 -35.69 11.11
N ASN A 520 14.93 -36.01 9.85
CA ASN A 520 14.96 -37.38 9.29
C ASN A 520 14.05 -38.40 10.02
N HIS A 521 13.05 -37.93 10.76
CA HIS A 521 12.00 -38.76 11.33
C HIS A 521 10.65 -38.43 10.70
N LEU A 522 9.83 -39.45 10.53
CA LEU A 522 8.45 -39.32 10.05
C LEU A 522 7.52 -39.19 11.25
N HIS A 523 6.93 -38.02 11.42
CA HIS A 523 5.99 -37.71 12.48
C HIS A 523 4.55 -37.88 11.99
N LEU A 524 3.63 -38.14 12.91
CA LEU A 524 2.19 -38.17 12.68
C LEU A 524 1.53 -37.34 13.78
N GLU A 525 0.85 -36.26 13.37
CA GLU A 525 0.05 -35.38 14.24
C GLU A 525 -1.44 -35.59 14.03
#